data_AF-A0A819NQ21-F1
#
_entry.id   AF-A0A819NQ21-F1
#
_cell.length_a   1.000
_cell.length_b   1.000
_cell.length_c   1.000
_cell.angle_alpha   90.00
_cell.angle_beta   90.00
_cell.angle_gamma   90.00
#
_symmetry.space_group_name_H-M   'P 1'
#
loop_
_entity.id
_entity.type
_entity.pdbx_description
1 polymer ?
#
loop_
_entity_poly.entity_id
_entity_poly.type
_entity_poly.pdbx_seq_one_letter_code
_entity_poly.pdbx_strand_id
1 'polypeptide(L)'
;VVDPWGEVLLDMNLDYPSIRTVDIDLDRIDKVREKMPIIQHRRHDLYTLMSPTVIIVGIDDKSEEKIRWGQIEITTSQIFFRSTLTMGLVNKKPVVAGR
;
A
#
# COMPACT_ATOMS: atom_id res chain seq x y z
N VAL A 1 -22.08 4.98 9.15
CA VAL A 1 -21.35 4.81 7.87
C VAL A 1 -21.47 6.09 7.09
N VAL A 2 -20.34 6.63 6.60
CA VAL A 2 -20.28 7.89 5.87
C VAL A 2 -19.62 7.62 4.52
N ASP A 3 -20.12 8.27 3.47
CA ASP A 3 -19.59 8.15 2.12
C ASP A 3 -18.29 8.98 1.93
N PRO A 4 -17.56 8.82 0.82
CA PRO A 4 -16.35 9.58 0.53
C PRO A 4 -16.55 11.10 0.35
N TRP A 5 -17.78 11.56 0.18
CA TRP A 5 -18.15 12.97 0.04
C TRP A 5 -18.57 13.60 1.38
N GLY A 6 -18.76 12.79 2.43
CA GLY A 6 -19.18 13.23 3.76
C GLY A 6 -20.68 13.03 4.07
N GLU A 7 -21.42 12.36 3.20
CA GLU A 7 -22.84 12.03 3.41
C GLU A 7 -23.00 10.86 4.38
N VAL A 8 -23.85 11.02 5.40
CA VAL A 8 -24.12 9.97 6.38
C VAL A 8 -25.12 8.96 5.79
N LEU A 9 -24.61 7.84 5.28
CA LEU A 9 -25.43 6.77 4.71
C LEU A 9 -26.22 6.01 5.78
N LEU A 10 -25.64 5.89 6.98
CA LEU A 10 -26.27 5.14 8.04
C LEU A 10 -25.82 5.62 9.41
N ASP A 11 -26.78 6.03 10.22
CA ASP A 11 -26.63 6.28 11.64
C ASP A 11 -27.52 5.30 12.41
N MET A 12 -27.00 4.80 13.53
CA MET A 12 -27.72 3.84 14.37
C MET A 12 -28.84 4.52 15.13
N ASN A 13 -28.67 5.76 15.59
CA ASN A 13 -29.60 6.62 16.33
C ASN A 13 -30.81 5.90 16.98
N LEU A 14 -30.53 4.89 17.82
CA LEU A 14 -31.52 4.04 18.50
C LEU A 14 -31.03 3.77 19.93
N ASP A 15 -31.96 3.76 20.88
CA ASP A 15 -31.67 3.54 22.31
C ASP A 15 -31.52 2.04 22.68
N TYR A 16 -31.53 1.13 21.70
CA TYR A 16 -31.47 -0.31 21.90
C TYR A 16 -30.48 -1.02 20.96
N PRO A 17 -29.93 -2.19 21.35
CA PRO A 17 -29.02 -2.96 20.51
C PRO A 17 -29.69 -3.40 19.21
N SER A 18 -29.11 -3.04 18.07
CA SER A 18 -29.62 -3.38 16.74
C SER A 18 -28.49 -3.59 15.74
N ILE A 19 -28.79 -4.23 14.61
CA ILE A 19 -27.88 -4.43 13.48
C ILE A 19 -28.53 -3.78 12.27
N ARG A 20 -27.78 -2.97 11.52
CA ARG A 20 -28.19 -2.51 10.19
C ARG A 20 -27.08 -2.75 9.19
N THR A 21 -27.47 -3.01 7.96
CA THR A 21 -26.59 -3.19 6.81
C THR A 21 -26.74 -2.01 5.86
N VAL A 22 -25.67 -1.66 5.16
CA VAL A 22 -25.67 -0.62 4.13
C VAL A 22 -24.78 -1.09 2.98
N ASP A 23 -25.26 -0.88 1.77
CA ASP A 23 -24.51 -1.19 0.56
C ASP A 23 -23.57 -0.03 0.22
N ILE A 24 -22.33 -0.37 -0.11
CA ILE A 24 -21.28 0.61 -0.44
C ILE A 24 -21.00 0.49 -1.94
N ASP A 25 -21.14 1.61 -2.65
CA ASP A 25 -20.79 1.73 -4.06
C ASP A 25 -19.30 2.08 -4.23
N LEU A 26 -18.53 1.16 -4.81
CA LEU A 26 -17.10 1.37 -5.09
C LEU A 26 -16.88 2.30 -6.29
N ASP A 27 -17.79 2.32 -7.28
CA ASP A 27 -17.66 3.18 -8.47
C ASP A 27 -17.77 4.66 -8.09
N ARG A 28 -18.54 4.96 -7.03
CA ARG A 28 -18.65 6.31 -6.48
C ARG A 28 -17.31 6.81 -5.91
N ILE A 29 -16.49 5.92 -5.34
CA ILE A 29 -15.18 6.28 -4.79
C ILE A 29 -14.27 6.82 -5.89
N ASP A 30 -14.23 6.13 -7.04
CA ASP A 30 -13.37 6.51 -8.16
C ASP A 30 -13.83 7.84 -8.77
N LYS A 31 -15.14 8.03 -8.97
CA LYS A 31 -15.71 9.30 -9.46
C LYS A 31 -15.38 10.48 -8.55
N VAL A 32 -15.44 10.30 -7.23
CA VAL A 32 -15.11 11.36 -6.26
C VAL A 32 -13.62 11.68 -6.32
N ARG A 33 -12.75 10.66 -6.36
CA ARG A 33 -11.29 10.84 -6.44
C ARG A 33 -10.84 11.47 -7.76
N GLU A 34 -11.52 11.19 -8.86
CA GLU A 34 -11.26 11.81 -10.17
C GLU A 34 -11.62 13.30 -10.15
N LYS A 35 -12.79 13.66 -9.62
CA LYS A 35 -13.22 15.07 -9.53
C LYS A 35 -12.39 15.89 -8.55
N MET A 36 -11.78 15.25 -7.56
CA MET A 36 -11.01 15.93 -6.52
C MET A 36 -9.71 15.17 -6.17
N PRO A 37 -8.64 15.32 -6.98
CA PRO A 37 -7.40 14.56 -6.83
C PRO A 37 -6.48 15.13 -5.72
N ILE A 38 -7.00 15.30 -4.50
CA ILE A 38 -6.27 15.91 -3.36
C ILE A 38 -4.94 15.19 -3.09
N ILE A 39 -4.90 13.88 -3.29
CA ILE A 39 -3.69 13.07 -3.07
C ILE A 39 -2.56 13.52 -4.00
N GLN A 40 -2.86 13.88 -5.25
CA GLN A 40 -1.86 14.35 -6.22
C GLN A 40 -1.36 15.75 -5.90
N HIS A 41 -2.17 16.56 -5.21
CA HIS A 41 -1.80 17.91 -4.75
C HIS A 41 -0.94 17.91 -3.48
N ARG A 42 -0.60 16.74 -2.92
CA ARG A 42 0.27 16.66 -1.74
C ARG A 42 1.68 17.11 -2.08
N ARG A 43 2.19 18.02 -1.25
CA ARG A 43 3.55 18.55 -1.35
C ARG A 43 4.56 17.61 -0.71
N HIS A 44 4.92 16.56 -1.45
CA HIS A 44 5.94 15.60 -1.05
C HIS A 44 7.34 16.23 -0.87
N ASP A 45 7.56 17.41 -1.46
CA ASP A 45 8.75 18.23 -1.27
C ASP A 45 8.84 18.87 0.13
N LEU A 46 7.69 19.15 0.76
CA LEU A 46 7.64 19.77 2.10
C LEU A 46 7.49 18.75 3.22
N TYR A 47 6.70 17.70 2.98
CA TYR A 47 6.41 16.72 4.01
C TYR A 47 6.27 15.32 3.41
N THR A 48 6.70 14.33 4.19
CA THR A 48 6.47 12.92 3.88
C THR A 48 5.77 12.28 5.07
N LEU A 49 4.67 11.58 4.79
CA LEU A 49 3.99 10.76 5.78
C LEU A 49 4.65 9.38 5.77
N MET A 50 5.70 9.22 6.57
CA MET A 50 6.27 7.89 6.80
C MET A 50 5.36 7.13 7.76
N SER A 51 4.81 6.01 7.29
CA SER A 51 4.18 5.05 8.19
C SER A 51 5.28 4.31 8.95
N PRO A 52 5.21 4.19 10.29
CA PRO A 52 6.12 3.34 11.04
C PRO A 52 5.89 1.85 10.72
N THR A 53 4.74 1.51 10.14
CA THR A 53 4.44 0.16 9.67
C THR A 53 5.15 -0.10 8.34
N VAL A 54 6.22 -0.89 8.40
CA VAL A 54 6.81 -1.50 7.21
C VAL A 54 5.79 -2.47 6.63
N ILE A 55 5.19 -2.11 5.50
CA ILE A 55 4.39 -3.05 4.72
C ILE A 55 5.38 -3.98 4.02
N ILE A 56 5.62 -5.14 4.63
CA ILE A 56 6.40 -6.20 4.02
C ILE A 56 5.60 -6.71 2.83
N VAL A 57 6.21 -6.62 1.65
CA VAL A 57 5.66 -7.20 0.44
C VAL A 57 6.06 -8.67 0.44
N GLY A 58 5.09 -9.57 0.30
CA GLY A 58 5.35 -11.01 0.22
C GLY A 58 6.39 -11.31 -0.86
N ILE A 59 7.39 -12.11 -0.51
CA ILE A 59 8.40 -12.61 -1.43
C ILE A 59 7.98 -14.04 -1.76
N ASP A 60 7.60 -14.27 -3.02
CA ASP A 60 7.32 -15.63 -3.49
C ASP A 60 8.59 -16.20 -4.11
N ASP A 61 9.31 -17.02 -3.35
CA ASP A 61 10.56 -17.65 -3.77
C ASP A 61 10.39 -18.59 -4.98
N LYS A 62 9.15 -18.98 -5.33
CA LYS A 62 8.85 -19.81 -6.50
C LYS A 62 8.52 -18.99 -7.75
N SER A 63 8.38 -17.68 -7.62
CA SER A 63 8.13 -16.81 -8.77
C SER A 63 9.41 -16.65 -9.60
N GLU A 64 9.30 -16.76 -10.93
CA GLU A 64 10.37 -16.34 -11.85
C GLU A 64 10.34 -14.82 -12.12
N GLU A 65 9.77 -14.05 -11.20
CA GLU A 65 9.69 -12.58 -11.34
C GLU A 65 11.11 -12.01 -11.38
N LYS A 66 11.42 -11.33 -12.49
CA LYS A 66 12.69 -10.64 -12.69
C LYS A 66 12.54 -9.17 -12.34
N ILE A 67 13.31 -8.72 -11.37
CA ILE A 67 13.34 -7.34 -10.90
C ILE A 67 14.59 -6.67 -11.45
N ARG A 68 14.43 -5.46 -11.99
CA ARG A 68 15.55 -4.68 -12.50
C ARG A 68 16.31 -4.00 -11.36
N TRP A 69 17.59 -4.32 -11.22
CA TRP A 69 18.52 -3.65 -10.32
C TRP A 69 19.59 -2.94 -11.12
N GLY A 70 19.36 -1.64 -11.38
CA GLY A 70 20.20 -0.84 -12.27
C GLY A 70 20.20 -1.37 -13.71
N GLN A 71 21.33 -1.96 -14.11
CA GLN A 71 21.54 -2.53 -15.46
C GLN A 71 21.36 -4.05 -15.52
N ILE A 72 21.14 -4.71 -14.38
CA ILE A 72 21.00 -6.17 -14.31
C ILE A 72 19.59 -6.57 -13.88
N GLU A 73 19.22 -7.80 -14.18
CA GLU A 73 18.00 -8.44 -13.68
C GLU A 73 18.36 -9.39 -12.54
N ILE A 74 17.61 -9.30 -11.45
CA ILE A 74 17.71 -10.18 -10.28
C ILE A 74 16.40 -10.97 -10.11
N THR A 75 16.51 -12.18 -9.58
CA THR A 75 15.35 -13.04 -9.27
C THR A 75 14.90 -12.80 -7.83
N THR A 76 13.63 -13.11 -7.53
CA THR A 76 13.07 -13.04 -6.17
C THR A 76 13.86 -13.87 -5.16
N SER A 77 14.44 -15.01 -5.58
CA SER A 77 15.33 -15.82 -4.74
C SER A 77 16.58 -15.11 -4.21
N GLN A 78 16.96 -13.96 -4.79
CA GLN A 78 18.08 -13.15 -4.33
C GLN A 78 17.65 -12.06 -3.34
N ILE A 79 16.36 -11.92 -3.05
CA ILE A 79 15.77 -10.88 -2.20
C ILE A 79 15.29 -11.54 -0.91
N PHE A 80 15.79 -11.09 0.24
CA PHE A 80 15.38 -11.60 1.56
C PHE A 80 14.45 -10.64 2.31
N PHE A 81 14.35 -9.39 1.85
CA PHE A 81 13.48 -8.38 2.42
C PHE A 81 12.91 -7.50 1.31
N ARG A 82 11.60 -7.22 1.34
CA ARG A 82 10.93 -6.33 0.40
C ARG A 82 9.88 -5.50 1.13
N SER A 83 9.92 -4.20 0.94
CA SER A 83 8.86 -3.27 1.31
C SER A 83 8.30 -2.59 0.06
N THR A 84 7.33 -1.70 0.24
CA THR A 84 6.78 -0.90 -0.87
C THR A 84 7.83 0.01 -1.53
N LEU A 85 8.88 0.42 -0.82
CA LEU A 85 9.86 1.39 -1.31
C LEU A 85 11.31 0.89 -1.31
N THR A 86 11.59 -0.22 -0.62
CA THR A 86 12.97 -0.72 -0.43
C THR A 86 13.01 -2.24 -0.56
N MET A 87 14.19 -2.75 -0.91
CA MET A 87 14.45 -4.19 -0.91
C MET A 87 15.87 -4.48 -0.41
N GLY A 88 16.03 -5.61 0.28
CA GLY A 88 17.30 -6.16 0.72
C GLY A 88 17.63 -7.41 -0.09
N LEU A 89 18.86 -7.47 -0.60
CA LEU A 89 19.32 -8.51 -1.53
C LEU A 89 20.64 -9.12 -1.08
N VAL A 90 20.88 -10.38 -1.46
CA VAL A 90 22.15 -11.06 -1.20
C VAL A 90 23.23 -10.58 -2.17
N ASN A 91 24.44 -10.34 -1.66
CA ASN A 91 25.55 -9.91 -2.50
C ASN A 91 26.19 -11.12 -3.21
N LYS A 92 26.35 -11.02 -4.53
CA LYS A 92 27.02 -12.05 -5.36
C LYS A 92 28.53 -12.18 -5.07
N LYS A 93 29.19 -11.09 -4.65
CA LYS A 93 30.61 -11.08 -4.27
C LYS A 93 30.77 -10.34 -2.94
N PRO A 94 30.45 -10.99 -1.81
CA PRO A 94 30.53 -10.37 -0.49
C PRO A 94 32.00 -10.07 -0.13
N VAL A 95 32.27 -8.85 0.34
CA VAL A 95 33.60 -8.45 0.84
C VAL A 95 33.89 -9.12 2.20
N VAL A 96 32.84 -9.36 2.99
CA VAL A 96 32.85 -10.06 4.27
C VAL A 96 31.57 -10.90 4.40
N ALA A 97 31.58 -11.91 5.26
CA ALA A 97 30.38 -12.72 5.51
C ALA A 97 29.20 -11.83 5.97
N GLY A 98 28.01 -12.07 5.40
CA GLY A 98 26.76 -11.47 5.86
C GLY A 98 26.43 -11.95 7.28
N ARG A 99 25.77 -11.10 8.06
CA ARG A 99 25.38 -11.37 9.44
C ARG A 99 23.90 -11.66 9.54
#